data_AF-A0A969KKL2-F1
#
_entry.id   AF-A0A969KKL2-F1
#
_cell.length_a   1.000
_cell.length_b   1.000
_cell.length_c   1.000
_cell.angle_alpha   90.00
_cell.angle_beta   90.00
_cell.angle_gamma   90.00
#
_symmetry.space_group_name_H-M   'P 1'
#
loop_
_entity.id
_entity.type
_entity.pdbx_description
1 polymer ?
#
loop_
_entity_poly.entity_id
_entity_poly.type
_entity_poly.pdbx_seq_one_letter_code
_entity_poly.pdbx_strand_id
1 'polypeptide(L)'
;MKRFLILLILPMLACGGFSDSIAPTITPLSPGITDSVPSTDTQPATVPSTQTSASNASGFPNPNDYQWTAIMSGLDRPVDVQSAFDGTGRLFIIEKYGVIRIYQNGQLLDEPFINIDDRVEDWSNEMGLLGLAFHPNFEQNGFFYVNYTGAGGHTRISRFQSNGNVADPASEKC
;
A
#
# COMPACT_ATOMS: atom_id res chain seq x y z
N MET A 1 7.94 -43.69 -17.04
CA MET A 1 8.36 -43.40 -18.43
C MET A 1 9.37 -42.25 -18.37
N LYS A 2 10.65 -42.58 -18.50
CA LYS A 2 11.80 -41.64 -18.37
C LYS A 2 11.93 -40.83 -19.65
N ARG A 3 11.75 -39.51 -19.59
CA ARG A 3 12.05 -38.60 -20.72
C ARG A 3 13.34 -37.85 -20.39
N PHE A 4 14.32 -38.08 -21.26
CA PHE A 4 15.69 -37.60 -21.18
C PHE A 4 15.76 -36.07 -21.25
N LEU A 5 16.52 -35.50 -20.33
CA LEU A 5 16.98 -34.11 -20.32
C LEU A 5 18.06 -33.96 -21.40
N ILE A 6 17.76 -33.27 -22.49
CA ILE A 6 18.75 -32.89 -23.52
C ILE A 6 19.35 -31.55 -23.11
N LEU A 7 20.59 -31.60 -22.62
CA LEU A 7 21.41 -30.42 -22.35
C LEU A 7 22.01 -29.95 -23.70
N LEU A 8 21.42 -28.90 -24.30
CA LEU A 8 21.94 -28.30 -25.52
C LEU A 8 22.95 -27.20 -25.14
N ILE A 9 24.23 -27.49 -25.30
CA ILE A 9 25.34 -26.54 -25.10
C ILE A 9 25.50 -25.76 -26.41
N LEU A 10 25.20 -24.46 -26.39
CA LEU A 10 25.34 -23.56 -27.55
C LEU A 10 26.62 -22.70 -27.38
N PRO A 11 27.50 -22.62 -28.40
CA PRO A 11 28.82 -22.00 -28.27
C PRO A 11 28.75 -20.47 -28.29
N MET A 12 29.59 -19.83 -27.46
CA MET A 12 29.94 -18.42 -27.56
C MET A 12 30.58 -18.12 -28.93
N LEU A 13 29.96 -17.21 -29.68
CA LEU A 13 30.61 -16.52 -30.80
C LEU A 13 30.62 -15.03 -30.47
N ALA A 14 31.80 -14.52 -30.12
CA ALA A 14 32.08 -13.09 -30.03
C ALA A 14 32.51 -12.59 -31.41
N CYS A 15 31.90 -11.51 -31.90
CA CYS A 15 32.56 -10.59 -32.82
C CYS A 15 31.90 -9.21 -32.71
N GLY A 16 32.73 -8.18 -32.79
CA GLY A 16 32.42 -6.81 -32.39
C GLY A 16 31.42 -6.08 -33.29
N GLY A 17 30.84 -5.04 -32.69
CA GLY A 17 30.02 -4.05 -33.34
C GLY A 17 29.79 -2.90 -32.37
N PHE A 18 30.74 -1.97 -32.28
CA PHE A 18 30.47 -0.66 -31.69
C PHE A 18 29.50 0.05 -32.65
N SER A 19 28.26 0.24 -32.22
CA SER A 19 27.32 1.14 -32.88
C SER A 19 27.13 2.36 -32.00
N ASP A 20 27.29 3.51 -32.64
CA ASP A 20 27.38 4.83 -32.05
C ASP A 20 26.23 5.14 -31.08
N SER A 21 26.61 5.67 -29.91
CA SER A 21 25.70 6.33 -28.98
C SER A 21 25.18 7.60 -29.62
N ILE A 22 23.96 7.56 -30.15
CA ILE A 22 23.23 8.76 -30.52
C ILE A 22 22.73 9.39 -29.23
N ALA A 23 23.47 10.39 -28.74
CA ALA A 23 23.01 11.23 -27.65
C ALA A 23 21.66 11.89 -28.05
N PRO A 24 20.67 11.96 -27.14
CA PRO A 24 19.42 12.65 -27.45
C PRO A 24 19.71 14.13 -27.75
N THR A 25 19.27 14.59 -28.92
CA THR A 25 19.25 16.01 -29.26
C THR A 25 18.32 16.73 -28.29
N ILE A 26 18.87 17.49 -27.36
CA ILE A 26 18.13 18.48 -26.59
C ILE A 26 17.73 19.62 -27.51
N THR A 27 16.50 19.60 -28.02
CA THR A 27 15.89 20.79 -28.60
C THR A 27 15.61 21.77 -27.46
N PRO A 28 16.20 22.99 -27.45
CA PRO A 28 15.85 23.97 -26.44
C PRO A 28 14.37 24.35 -26.61
N LEU A 29 13.62 24.31 -25.50
CA LEU A 29 12.24 24.81 -25.44
C LEU A 29 12.20 26.28 -25.83
N SER A 30 11.26 26.65 -26.70
CA SER A 30 10.93 28.04 -27.03
C SER A 30 10.56 28.80 -25.76
N PRO A 31 10.97 30.07 -25.57
CA PRO A 31 10.50 30.87 -24.44
C PRO A 31 8.97 30.99 -24.54
N GLY A 32 8.27 30.34 -23.60
CA GLY A 32 6.83 30.44 -23.47
C GLY A 32 6.43 31.85 -23.05
N ILE A 33 5.37 32.34 -23.67
CA ILE A 33 4.72 33.63 -23.41
C ILE A 33 4.35 33.70 -21.92
N THR A 34 4.75 34.78 -21.25
CA THR A 34 4.28 35.13 -19.91
C THR A 34 2.81 35.53 -19.98
N ASP A 35 1.92 34.55 -19.86
CA ASP A 35 0.53 34.83 -19.50
C ASP A 35 0.46 35.11 -18.00
N SER A 36 0.01 36.31 -17.68
CA SER A 36 -0.24 36.80 -16.33
C SER A 36 -1.27 35.90 -15.63
N VAL A 37 -0.83 35.10 -14.67
CA VAL A 37 -1.72 34.33 -13.80
C VAL A 37 -2.55 35.31 -12.96
N PRO A 38 -3.89 35.21 -12.90
CA PRO A 38 -4.70 36.02 -12.01
C PRO A 38 -4.38 35.64 -10.55
N SER A 39 -3.93 36.60 -9.76
CA SER A 39 -3.77 36.42 -8.31
C SER A 39 -5.14 36.21 -7.67
N THR A 40 -5.41 34.99 -7.21
CA THR A 40 -6.48 34.74 -6.24
C THR A 40 -5.97 35.21 -4.88
N ASP A 41 -6.60 36.26 -4.36
CA ASP A 41 -6.34 36.84 -3.05
C ASP A 41 -6.48 35.76 -1.97
N THR A 42 -5.36 35.23 -1.51
CA THR A 42 -5.29 34.27 -0.40
C THR A 42 -5.04 35.09 0.86
N GLN A 43 -6.11 35.63 1.43
CA GLN A 43 -6.09 36.07 2.82
C GLN A 43 -5.98 34.81 3.69
N PRO A 44 -4.92 34.63 4.50
CA PRO A 44 -4.84 33.50 5.42
C PRO A 44 -5.99 33.59 6.43
N ALA A 45 -6.79 32.53 6.53
CA ALA A 45 -7.72 32.37 7.64
C ALA A 45 -6.92 32.32 8.95
N THR A 46 -7.14 33.31 9.83
CA THR A 46 -6.57 33.36 11.17
C THR A 46 -7.20 32.27 12.03
N VAL A 47 -6.72 31.02 11.92
CA VAL A 47 -7.07 29.97 12.88
C VAL A 47 -6.39 30.33 14.20
N PRO A 48 -7.13 30.46 15.33
CA PRO A 48 -6.52 30.62 16.64
C PRO A 48 -5.67 29.40 16.96
N SER A 49 -4.35 29.54 16.84
CA SER A 49 -3.40 28.50 17.20
C SER A 49 -3.33 28.42 18.73
N THR A 50 -4.18 27.60 19.34
CA THR A 50 -3.89 27.08 20.68
C THR A 50 -2.78 26.03 20.52
N GLN A 51 -1.56 26.48 20.26
CA GLN A 51 -0.37 25.62 20.28
C GLN A 51 -0.12 25.24 21.73
N THR A 52 -0.61 24.07 22.14
CA THR A 52 -0.06 23.37 23.30
C THR A 52 1.38 23.03 22.96
N SER A 53 2.34 23.71 23.58
CA SER A 53 3.76 23.41 23.42
C SER A 53 3.99 21.93 23.72
N ALA A 54 4.38 21.15 22.71
CA ALA A 54 4.78 19.77 22.91
C ALA A 54 6.04 19.76 23.80
N SER A 55 6.00 18.99 24.88
CA SER A 55 7.20 18.73 25.68
C SER A 55 8.19 17.92 24.85
N ASN A 56 9.44 18.35 24.79
CA ASN A 56 10.49 17.60 24.10
C ASN A 56 10.78 16.30 24.86
N ALA A 57 10.76 15.17 24.16
CA ALA A 57 11.16 13.89 24.72
C ALA A 57 12.65 13.93 25.11
N SER A 58 12.98 13.57 26.36
CA SER A 58 14.35 13.55 26.89
C SER A 58 15.07 12.22 26.66
N GLY A 59 14.39 11.22 26.08
CA GLY A 59 14.94 9.91 25.77
C GLY A 59 13.87 8.96 25.21
N PHE A 60 14.31 7.77 24.78
CA PHE A 60 13.40 6.70 24.40
C PHE A 60 12.79 6.04 25.65
N PRO A 61 11.53 5.60 25.60
CA PRO A 61 10.95 4.77 26.66
C PRO A 61 11.74 3.48 26.85
N ASN A 62 11.87 3.01 28.09
CA ASN A 62 12.48 1.71 28.37
C ASN A 62 11.44 0.60 28.11
N PRO A 63 11.68 -0.35 27.19
CA PRO A 63 10.72 -1.41 26.89
C PRO A 63 10.33 -2.29 28.09
N ASN A 64 11.20 -2.37 29.11
CA ASN A 64 10.94 -3.14 30.34
C ASN A 64 9.93 -2.48 31.27
N ASP A 65 9.59 -1.20 31.05
CA ASP A 65 8.54 -0.50 31.78
C ASP A 65 7.14 -0.87 31.28
N TYR A 66 7.06 -1.68 30.21
CA TYR A 66 5.81 -2.12 29.58
C TYR A 66 5.64 -3.64 29.69
N GLN A 67 4.38 -4.07 29.71
CA GLN A 67 4.00 -5.48 29.62
C GLN A 67 3.48 -5.77 28.22
N TRP A 68 4.09 -6.76 27.55
CA TRP A 68 3.71 -7.17 26.20
C TRP A 68 2.81 -8.40 26.28
N THR A 69 1.56 -8.25 25.86
CA THR A 69 0.61 -9.37 25.79
C THR A 69 0.32 -9.68 24.33
N ALA A 70 0.56 -10.92 23.92
CA ALA A 70 0.14 -11.37 22.60
C ALA A 70 -1.40 -11.41 22.55
N ILE A 71 -1.99 -10.63 21.63
CA ILE A 71 -3.45 -10.57 21.45
C ILE A 71 -3.96 -11.54 20.39
N MET A 72 -3.08 -12.02 19.50
CA MET A 72 -3.43 -12.95 18.43
C MET A 72 -2.19 -13.68 17.89
N SER A 73 -2.41 -14.78 17.19
CA SER A 73 -1.39 -15.56 16.49
C SER A 73 -1.99 -16.19 15.23
N GLY A 74 -1.18 -16.89 14.42
CA GLY A 74 -1.65 -17.58 13.21
C GLY A 74 -1.86 -16.67 11.99
N LEU A 75 -1.24 -15.48 11.98
CA LEU A 75 -1.18 -14.59 10.83
C LEU A 75 -0.04 -15.02 9.88
N ASP A 76 -0.24 -14.89 8.57
CA ASP A 76 0.82 -15.04 7.57
C ASP A 76 1.32 -13.66 7.11
N ARG A 77 2.60 -13.37 7.43
CA ARG A 77 3.30 -12.14 7.03
C ARG A 77 2.45 -10.87 7.20
N PRO A 78 1.98 -10.54 8.42
CA PRO A 78 1.22 -9.32 8.65
C PRO A 78 2.10 -8.08 8.47
N VAL A 79 1.60 -7.07 7.78
CA VAL A 79 2.36 -5.85 7.45
C VAL A 79 1.75 -4.56 8.01
N ASP A 80 0.46 -4.57 8.35
CA ASP A 80 -0.22 -3.39 8.90
C ASP A 80 -1.47 -3.80 9.71
N VAL A 81 -1.93 -2.89 10.57
CA VAL A 81 -3.18 -3.01 11.33
C VAL A 81 -3.90 -1.67 11.38
N GLN A 82 -5.19 -1.67 11.03
CA GLN A 82 -6.01 -0.46 10.98
C GLN A 82 -7.32 -0.62 11.77
N SER A 83 -7.83 0.50 12.27
CA SER A 83 -9.21 0.61 12.75
C SER A 83 -10.03 1.38 11.72
N ALA A 84 -11.28 0.97 11.52
CA ALA A 84 -12.22 1.72 10.68
C ALA A 84 -12.83 2.94 11.40
N PHE A 85 -12.58 3.10 12.70
CA PHE A 85 -13.16 4.15 13.55
C PHE A 85 -14.70 4.25 13.47
N ASP A 86 -15.35 3.13 13.20
CA ASP A 86 -16.81 2.99 13.01
C ASP A 86 -17.56 2.57 14.29
N GLY A 87 -16.90 2.69 15.46
CA GLY A 87 -17.46 2.30 16.76
C GLY A 87 -17.56 0.78 17.01
N THR A 88 -17.22 -0.07 16.04
CA THR A 88 -17.37 -1.54 16.17
C THR A 88 -16.25 -2.22 16.97
N GLY A 89 -15.13 -1.51 17.17
CA GLY A 89 -13.92 -2.05 17.81
C GLY A 89 -13.19 -3.10 16.99
N ARG A 90 -13.50 -3.24 15.69
CA ARG A 90 -12.79 -4.14 14.77
C ARG A 90 -11.40 -3.61 14.46
N LEU A 91 -10.42 -4.51 14.45
CA LEU A 91 -9.11 -4.29 13.86
C LEU A 91 -9.03 -5.07 12.55
N PHE A 92 -8.47 -4.44 11.53
CA PHE A 92 -8.25 -5.00 10.21
C PHE A 92 -6.76 -5.23 10.03
N ILE A 93 -6.37 -6.49 9.89
CA ILE A 93 -4.97 -6.92 9.80
C ILE A 93 -4.67 -7.23 8.34
N ILE A 94 -3.65 -6.57 7.79
CA ILE A 94 -3.21 -6.78 6.42
C ILE A 94 -2.18 -7.90 6.39
N GLU A 95 -2.48 -8.97 5.66
CA GLU A 95 -1.53 -10.03 5.34
C GLU A 95 -0.95 -9.80 3.93
N LYS A 96 0.37 -9.83 3.84
CA LYS A 96 1.14 -9.42 2.65
C LYS A 96 0.68 -10.06 1.34
N TYR A 97 0.20 -11.31 1.38
CA TYR A 97 -0.18 -12.09 0.19
C TYR A 97 -1.52 -11.68 -0.44
N GLY A 98 -2.22 -10.67 0.11
CA GLY A 98 -3.44 -10.13 -0.51
C GLY A 98 -4.72 -10.33 0.30
N VAL A 99 -4.61 -10.64 1.60
CA VAL A 99 -5.76 -10.86 2.47
C VAL A 99 -5.81 -9.81 3.58
N ILE A 100 -7.02 -9.33 3.88
CA ILE A 100 -7.29 -8.54 5.10
C ILE A 100 -8.17 -9.36 6.01
N ARG A 101 -7.74 -9.55 7.26
CA ARG A 101 -8.48 -10.28 8.29
C ARG A 101 -9.10 -9.33 9.30
N ILE A 102 -10.18 -9.75 9.95
CA ILE A 102 -10.80 -9.00 11.05
C ILE A 102 -10.45 -9.67 12.36
N TYR A 103 -9.96 -8.88 13.31
CA TYR A 103 -9.91 -9.25 14.72
C TYR A 103 -10.97 -8.45 15.47
N GLN A 104 -11.83 -9.15 16.21
CA GLN A 104 -12.89 -8.55 17.00
C GLN A 104 -13.19 -9.44 18.21
N ASN A 105 -13.49 -8.83 19.36
CA ASN A 105 -13.90 -9.57 20.57
C ASN A 105 -12.92 -10.69 20.99
N GLY A 106 -11.61 -10.41 20.91
CA GLY A 106 -10.59 -11.35 21.40
C GLY A 106 -10.18 -12.43 20.40
N GLN A 107 -10.70 -12.43 19.17
CA GLN A 107 -10.45 -13.49 18.19
C GLN A 107 -10.40 -12.98 16.75
N LEU A 108 -9.68 -13.73 15.90
CA LEU A 108 -9.79 -13.59 14.45
C LEU A 108 -11.14 -14.14 14.00
N LEU A 109 -11.80 -13.44 13.09
CA LEU A 109 -12.96 -13.99 12.39
C LEU A 109 -12.49 -15.06 11.39
N ASP A 110 -13.34 -16.07 11.17
CA ASP A 110 -13.06 -17.16 10.22
C ASP A 110 -13.00 -16.63 8.78
N GLU A 111 -13.97 -15.80 8.41
CA GLU A 111 -14.03 -15.16 7.10
C GLU A 111 -13.12 -13.92 7.06
N PRO A 112 -12.25 -13.79 6.04
CA PRO A 112 -11.49 -12.57 5.83
C PRO A 112 -12.41 -11.42 5.46
N PHE A 113 -11.98 -10.18 5.73
CA PHE A 113 -12.65 -8.98 5.24
C PHE A 113 -12.64 -8.94 3.71
N ILE A 114 -11.49 -9.24 3.10
CA ILE A 114 -11.34 -9.35 1.64
C ILE A 114 -10.16 -10.27 1.31
N ASN A 115 -10.26 -10.98 0.19
CA ASN A 115 -9.14 -11.68 -0.45
C ASN A 115 -9.00 -11.20 -1.90
N ILE A 116 -7.81 -10.70 -2.24
CA ILE A 116 -7.40 -10.27 -3.59
C ILE A 116 -6.04 -10.90 -3.99
N ASP A 117 -5.70 -12.06 -3.41
CA ASP A 117 -4.47 -12.81 -3.70
C ASP A 117 -4.29 -13.11 -5.20
N ASP A 118 -5.39 -13.28 -5.93
CA ASP A 118 -5.44 -13.51 -7.37
C ASP A 118 -4.76 -12.43 -8.23
N ARG A 119 -4.59 -11.22 -7.70
CA ARG A 119 -4.01 -10.07 -8.41
C ARG A 119 -2.86 -9.39 -7.66
N VAL A 120 -2.44 -9.93 -6.53
CA VAL A 120 -1.31 -9.42 -5.74
C VAL A 120 -0.06 -10.24 -6.06
N GLU A 121 1.02 -9.56 -6.43
CA GLU A 121 2.35 -10.17 -6.52
C GLU A 121 3.10 -9.91 -5.21
N ASP A 122 3.53 -10.96 -4.49
CA ASP A 122 4.18 -10.85 -3.17
C ASP A 122 5.56 -11.52 -3.07
N TRP A 123 6.13 -11.93 -4.21
CA TRP A 123 7.33 -12.77 -4.30
C TRP A 123 8.64 -12.05 -3.89
N SER A 124 8.67 -10.73 -3.89
CA SER A 124 9.79 -9.92 -3.37
C SER A 124 9.46 -9.33 -1.99
N ASN A 125 10.46 -8.83 -1.27
CA ASN A 125 10.32 -8.43 0.13
C ASN A 125 9.23 -7.37 0.34
N GLU A 126 9.25 -6.29 -0.43
CA GLU A 126 8.34 -5.15 -0.31
C GLU A 126 7.18 -5.19 -1.31
N MET A 127 7.01 -6.30 -2.05
CA MET A 127 5.85 -6.48 -2.92
C MET A 127 4.73 -7.16 -2.14
N GLY A 128 3.47 -6.79 -2.38
CA GLY A 128 2.33 -7.43 -1.75
C GLY A 128 1.17 -6.46 -1.55
N LEU A 129 0.23 -6.80 -0.67
CA LEU A 129 -0.75 -5.88 -0.11
C LEU A 129 -0.12 -5.16 1.09
N LEU A 130 0.02 -3.83 1.01
CA LEU A 130 0.92 -3.06 1.88
C LEU A 130 0.26 -1.93 2.65
N GLY A 131 -0.96 -1.51 2.27
CA GLY A 131 -1.63 -0.41 2.94
C GLY A 131 -3.14 -0.52 2.86
N LEU A 132 -3.80 0.02 3.88
CA LEU A 132 -5.24 0.13 4.01
C LEU A 132 -5.60 1.51 4.58
N ALA A 133 -6.58 2.16 3.98
CA ALA A 133 -7.18 3.37 4.52
C ALA A 133 -8.71 3.31 4.36
N PHE A 134 -9.42 3.55 5.45
CA PHE A 134 -10.88 3.67 5.41
C PHE A 134 -11.28 5.08 4.98
N HIS A 135 -12.35 5.19 4.20
CA HIS A 135 -12.93 6.49 3.88
C HIS A 135 -13.44 7.16 5.19
N PRO A 136 -13.36 8.50 5.36
CA PRO A 136 -13.84 9.16 6.58
C PRO A 136 -15.32 8.86 6.93
N ASN A 137 -16.15 8.65 5.91
CA ASN A 137 -17.55 8.24 6.02
C ASN A 137 -17.76 6.72 5.80
N PHE A 138 -16.79 5.88 6.16
CA PHE A 138 -16.82 4.43 5.90
C PHE A 138 -18.07 3.75 6.48
N GLU A 139 -18.51 4.17 7.66
CA GLU A 139 -19.74 3.64 8.29
C GLU A 139 -20.97 3.84 7.39
N GLN A 140 -21.02 4.92 6.60
CA GLN A 140 -22.15 5.22 5.73
C GLN A 140 -21.99 4.66 4.31
N ASN A 141 -20.77 4.60 3.77
CA ASN A 141 -20.55 4.26 2.36
C ASN A 141 -19.81 2.94 2.10
N GLY A 142 -19.17 2.37 3.13
CA GLY A 142 -18.38 1.14 3.03
C GLY A 142 -17.10 1.28 2.21
N PHE A 143 -16.66 2.48 1.83
CA PHE A 143 -15.49 2.65 0.98
C PHE A 143 -14.18 2.60 1.76
N PHE A 144 -13.24 1.84 1.22
CA PHE A 144 -11.87 1.79 1.70
C PHE A 144 -10.92 1.67 0.51
N TYR A 145 -9.65 1.93 0.77
CA TYR A 145 -8.60 1.98 -0.23
C TYR A 145 -7.48 1.07 0.21
N VAL A 146 -6.92 0.35 -0.75
CA VAL A 146 -5.76 -0.50 -0.52
C VAL A 146 -4.62 -0.11 -1.44
N ASN A 147 -3.40 -0.31 -0.96
CA ASN A 147 -2.19 -0.22 -1.76
C ASN A 147 -1.60 -1.63 -1.94
N TYR A 148 -1.40 -2.06 -3.18
CA TYR A 148 -0.79 -3.36 -3.46
C TYR A 148 0.11 -3.36 -4.70
N THR A 149 1.02 -4.31 -4.77
CA THR A 149 1.80 -4.60 -5.97
C THR A 149 1.05 -5.61 -6.85
N GLY A 150 0.70 -5.21 -8.07
CA GLY A 150 0.02 -6.07 -9.03
C GLY A 150 0.92 -6.48 -10.20
N ALA A 151 0.29 -6.85 -11.31
CA ALA A 151 0.95 -7.37 -12.50
C ALA A 151 2.17 -6.54 -12.93
N GLY A 152 3.31 -7.21 -13.12
CA GLY A 152 4.56 -6.58 -13.59
C GLY A 152 5.28 -5.77 -12.52
N GLY A 153 4.98 -6.00 -11.24
CA GLY A 153 5.56 -5.25 -10.12
C GLY A 153 5.04 -3.83 -9.97
N HIS A 154 3.92 -3.47 -10.61
CA HIS A 154 3.35 -2.12 -10.54
C HIS A 154 2.55 -1.92 -9.26
N THR A 155 2.84 -0.83 -8.56
CA THR A 155 2.02 -0.37 -7.44
C THR A 155 0.65 0.12 -7.92
N ARG A 156 -0.40 -0.34 -7.23
CA ARG A 156 -1.79 0.04 -7.45
C ARG A 156 -2.36 0.62 -6.16
N ILE A 157 -3.20 1.63 -6.31
CA ILE A 157 -4.08 2.13 -5.25
C ILE A 157 -5.49 1.95 -5.78
N SER A 158 -6.28 1.14 -5.10
CA SER A 158 -7.63 0.80 -5.55
C SER A 158 -8.63 1.04 -4.43
N ARG A 159 -9.81 1.56 -4.78
CA ARG A 159 -10.97 1.64 -3.90
C ARG A 159 -11.79 0.35 -4.00
N PHE A 160 -12.28 -0.12 -2.86
CA PHE A 160 -13.23 -1.22 -2.73
C PHE A 160 -14.43 -0.78 -1.90
N GLN A 161 -15.48 -1.60 -1.89
CA GLN A 161 -16.67 -1.39 -1.07
C GLN A 161 -16.97 -2.60 -0.19
N SER A 162 -17.25 -2.33 1.07
CA SER A 162 -17.66 -3.32 2.05
C SER A 162 -19.18 -3.40 2.20
N ASN A 163 -19.62 -4.55 2.67
CA ASN A 163 -20.94 -4.81 3.23
C ASN A 163 -20.74 -5.44 4.62
N GLY A 164 -20.58 -4.59 5.64
CA GLY A 164 -20.33 -5.02 7.02
C GLY A 164 -18.92 -5.62 7.22
N ASN A 165 -18.85 -6.92 7.52
CA ASN A 165 -17.60 -7.65 7.79
C ASN A 165 -16.96 -8.25 6.53
N VAL A 166 -17.56 -8.07 5.36
CA VAL A 166 -17.05 -8.63 4.09
C VAL A 166 -17.04 -7.53 3.04
N ALA A 167 -15.99 -7.48 2.24
CA ALA A 167 -15.90 -6.63 1.05
C ALA A 167 -15.86 -7.47 -0.21
N ASP A 168 -16.40 -6.91 -1.28
CA ASP A 168 -16.49 -7.58 -2.58
C ASP A 168 -15.19 -7.34 -3.38
N PRO A 169 -14.38 -8.37 -3.68
CA PRO A 169 -13.20 -8.23 -4.54
C PRO A 169 -13.51 -7.72 -5.95
N ALA A 170 -14.74 -7.86 -6.44
CA ALA A 170 -15.17 -7.35 -7.74
C ALA A 170 -15.57 -5.86 -7.72
N SER A 171 -15.67 -5.26 -6.53
CA SER A 171 -16.00 -3.82 -6.38
C SER A 171 -14.83 -2.88 -6.71
N GLU A 172 -13.67 -3.42 -7.06
CA GLU A 172 -12.43 -2.68 -7.31
C GLU A 172 -12.62 -1.53 -8.31
N LYS A 173 -12.12 -0.34 -7.94
CA LYS A 173 -11.98 0.83 -8.80
C LYS A 173 -10.58 1.42 -8.65
N CYS A 174 -9.81 1.42 -9.75
CA CYS A 174 -8.52 2.10 -9.87
C CYS A 174 -8.70 3.57 -10.28
#